data_AF-A0A835PU78-F1
#
_entry.id   AF-A0A835PU78-F1
#
_cell.length_a   1.000
_cell.length_b   1.000
_cell.length_c   1.000
_cell.angle_alpha   90.00
_cell.angle_beta   90.00
_cell.angle_gamma   90.00
#
_symmetry.space_group_name_H-M   'P 1'
#
loop_
_entity.id
_entity.type
_entity.pdbx_description
1 polymer ?
#
loop_
_entity_poly.entity_id
_entity_poly.type
_entity_poly.pdbx_seq_one_letter_code
_entity_poly.pdbx_strand_id
1 'polypeptide(L)'
;MPSQGDLPLEKGDIEEFGYNREAGFIWLTQKKKISHVFKQIKKMVSYEPEVTAFVETYKMKKVTGVTAKELLLWHCVVEIYLDNPSFEKLTFKTGMGLSRSLPASAFELEH
;
A
#
# COMPACT_ATOMS: atom_id res chain seq x y z
N MET A 1 -4.30 -0.89 -20.03
CA MET A 1 -4.74 -1.56 -18.79
C MET A 1 -3.50 -1.69 -17.92
N PRO A 2 -3.41 -1.06 -16.74
CA PRO A 2 -2.26 -1.29 -15.88
C PRO A 2 -2.35 -2.72 -15.35
N SER A 3 -1.30 -3.48 -15.62
CA SER A 3 -1.06 -4.84 -15.13
C SER A 3 -1.10 -4.86 -13.61
N GLN A 4 -1.61 -5.99 -13.09
CA GLN A 4 -1.75 -6.35 -11.68
C GLN A 4 -0.80 -5.60 -10.73
N GLY A 5 -1.38 -4.80 -9.84
CA GLY A 5 -0.68 -4.30 -8.67
C GLY A 5 -0.47 -5.45 -7.70
N ASP A 6 0.61 -6.20 -7.89
CA ASP A 6 0.98 -7.31 -7.02
C ASP A 6 1.66 -6.74 -5.76
N LEU A 7 0.89 -6.68 -4.67
CA LEU A 7 1.43 -6.44 -3.34
C LEU A 7 2.51 -7.50 -3.04
N PRO A 8 3.60 -7.16 -2.33
CA PRO A 8 4.65 -8.11 -1.93
C PRO A 8 4.13 -8.98 -0.78
N LEU A 9 3.13 -9.80 -1.09
CA LEU A 9 2.50 -10.77 -0.21
C LEU A 9 3.02 -12.13 -0.64
N GLU A 10 3.60 -12.88 0.29
CA GLU A 10 3.94 -14.28 0.03
C GLU A 10 2.63 -15.01 -0.32
N LYS A 11 2.53 -15.54 -1.56
CA LYS A 11 1.27 -16.11 -2.10
C LYS A 11 0.65 -17.23 -1.25
N GLY A 12 1.39 -17.79 -0.28
CA GLY A 12 0.91 -18.81 0.67
C GLY A 12 0.28 -18.28 1.97
N ASP A 13 0.37 -16.98 2.24
CA ASP A 13 -0.08 -16.35 3.48
C ASP A 13 -1.38 -15.53 3.35
N ILE A 14 -1.82 -15.22 2.11
CA ILE A 14 -3.11 -14.55 1.85
C ILE A 14 -4.24 -15.55 2.02
N GLU A 15 -5.26 -15.17 2.79
CA GLU A 15 -6.47 -15.97 3.01
C GLU A 15 -7.62 -15.49 2.12
N GLU A 16 -7.81 -14.18 2.03
CA GLU A 16 -8.87 -13.57 1.24
C GLU A 16 -8.41 -12.24 0.64
N PHE A 17 -8.89 -11.97 -0.58
CA PHE A 17 -8.88 -10.64 -1.15
C PHE A 17 -10.27 -10.36 -1.72
N GLY A 18 -10.88 -9.25 -1.30
CA GLY A 18 -12.21 -8.87 -1.72
C GLY A 18 -12.30 -7.44 -2.21
N TYR A 19 -13.25 -7.22 -3.11
CA TYR A 19 -13.58 -5.90 -3.64
C TYR A 19 -15.09 -5.73 -3.75
N ASN A 20 -15.64 -4.84 -2.93
CA ASN A 20 -16.99 -4.34 -3.08
C ASN A 20 -16.97 -3.14 -4.03
N ARG A 21 -17.38 -3.38 -5.28
CA ARG A 21 -17.40 -2.35 -6.33
C ARG A 21 -18.40 -1.23 -6.06
N GLU A 22 -19.56 -1.52 -5.47
CA GLU A 22 -20.59 -0.51 -5.19
C GLU A 22 -20.13 0.47 -4.11
N ALA A 23 -19.45 -0.03 -3.09
CA ALA A 23 -18.91 0.79 -2.00
C ALA A 23 -17.51 1.37 -2.31
N GLY A 24 -16.84 0.89 -3.37
CA GLY A 24 -15.44 1.19 -3.63
C GLY A 24 -14.52 0.70 -2.50
N PHE A 25 -14.83 -0.42 -1.86
CA PHE A 25 -14.13 -0.91 -0.66
C PHE A 25 -13.34 -2.19 -0.97
N ILE A 26 -12.08 -2.24 -0.56
CA ILE A 26 -11.22 -3.42 -0.67
C ILE A 26 -10.80 -3.91 0.72
N TRP A 27 -10.62 -5.22 0.83
CA TRP A 27 -10.00 -5.84 1.99
C TRP A 27 -9.08 -6.98 1.55
N LEU A 28 -8.07 -7.21 2.38
CA LEU A 28 -7.13 -8.31 2.28
C LEU A 28 -6.97 -8.90 3.68
N THR A 29 -7.13 -10.23 3.80
CA THR A 29 -6.81 -10.96 5.02
C THR A 29 -5.65 -11.92 4.78
N GLN A 30 -4.80 -12.06 5.79
CA GLN A 30 -3.61 -12.91 5.76
C GLN A 30 -3.35 -13.53 7.13
N LYS A 31 -2.78 -14.73 7.16
CA LYS A 31 -2.62 -15.54 8.40
C LYS A 31 -1.85 -14.85 9.51
N LYS A 32 -0.90 -13.99 9.14
CA LYS A 32 0.03 -13.33 10.07
C LYS A 32 0.47 -11.99 9.49
N LYS A 33 0.97 -11.10 10.34
CA LYS A 33 1.63 -9.86 9.90
C LYS A 33 2.84 -10.17 9.01
N ILE A 34 2.95 -9.48 7.88
CA ILE A 34 4.07 -9.59 6.93
C ILE A 34 4.81 -8.25 6.90
N SER A 35 6.14 -8.28 6.83
CA SER A 35 6.95 -7.07 6.65
C SER A 35 7.84 -7.23 5.43
N HIS A 36 7.84 -6.22 4.57
CA HIS A 36 8.60 -6.18 3.34
C HIS A 36 9.56 -4.99 3.35
N VAL A 37 10.75 -5.16 2.78
CA VAL A 37 11.71 -4.08 2.56
C VAL A 37 11.75 -3.78 1.07
N PHE A 38 11.19 -2.65 0.67
CA PHE A 38 11.32 -2.13 -0.68
C PHE A 38 12.77 -1.64 -0.88
N LYS A 39 13.61 -2.43 -1.55
CA LYS A 39 15.06 -2.18 -1.61
C LYS A 39 15.40 -0.90 -2.35
N GLN A 40 14.66 -0.57 -3.42
CA GLN A 40 14.87 0.65 -4.21
C GLN A 40 14.79 1.93 -3.37
N ILE A 41 13.88 1.96 -2.39
CA ILE A 41 13.66 3.11 -1.50
C ILE A 41 14.18 2.89 -0.07
N LYS A 42 14.73 1.70 0.21
CA LYS A 42 15.20 1.25 1.54
C LYS A 42 14.16 1.48 2.63
N LYS A 43 12.89 1.23 2.32
CA LYS A 43 11.77 1.40 3.25
C LYS A 43 11.23 0.04 3.68
N MET A 44 11.07 -0.12 4.99
CA MET A 44 10.36 -1.25 5.57
C MET A 44 8.88 -0.89 5.71
N VAL A 45 8.02 -1.73 5.18
CA VAL A 45 6.56 -1.62 5.25
C VAL A 45 6.02 -2.90 5.86
N SER A 46 5.07 -2.78 6.77
CA SER A 46 4.39 -3.91 7.38
C SER A 46 2.90 -3.87 7.07
N TYR A 47 2.37 -5.06 6.81
CA TYR A 47 0.97 -5.35 6.53
C TYR A 47 0.43 -6.23 7.67
N GLU A 48 -0.58 -5.74 8.37
CA GLU A 48 -1.29 -6.47 9.42
C GLU A 48 -2.13 -7.62 8.84
N PRO A 49 -2.61 -8.57 9.67
CA PRO A 49 -3.50 -9.66 9.23
C PRO A 49 -4.75 -9.21 8.48
N GLU A 50 -5.23 -7.99 8.72
CA GLU A 50 -6.32 -7.38 7.98
C GLU A 50 -5.88 -6.00 7.46
N VAL A 51 -5.99 -5.81 6.14
CA VAL A 51 -5.73 -4.55 5.45
C VAL A 51 -6.99 -4.13 4.72
N THR A 52 -7.44 -2.89 4.91
CA THR A 52 -8.63 -2.37 4.23
C THR A 52 -8.37 -0.99 3.64
N ALA A 53 -9.13 -0.61 2.62
CA ALA A 53 -9.12 0.73 2.07
C ALA A 53 -10.38 1.03 1.26
N PHE A 54 -10.67 2.31 1.07
CA PHE A 54 -11.60 2.78 0.04
C PHE A 54 -10.81 3.22 -1.20
N VAL A 55 -11.23 2.76 -2.37
CA VAL A 55 -10.58 2.98 -3.66
C VAL A 55 -11.40 3.97 -4.48
N GLU A 56 -10.72 4.99 -4.96
CA GLU A 56 -11.18 5.94 -5.95
C GLU A 56 -10.23 5.91 -7.14
N THR A 57 -10.60 6.56 -8.25
CA THR A 57 -9.73 6.70 -9.41
C THR A 57 -8.38 7.30 -9.00
N TYR A 58 -7.32 6.51 -9.15
CA TYR A 58 -5.92 6.85 -8.80
C TYR A 58 -5.63 7.12 -7.33
N LYS A 59 -6.54 6.75 -6.40
CA LYS A 59 -6.39 7.05 -4.98
C LYS A 59 -6.97 5.95 -4.10
N MET A 60 -6.29 5.68 -3.00
CA MET A 60 -6.78 4.89 -1.87
C MET A 60 -6.87 5.79 -0.63
N LYS A 61 -7.97 5.68 0.11
CA LYS A 61 -8.28 6.45 1.32
C LYS A 61 -8.64 5.54 2.48
N LYS A 62 -8.48 6.07 3.69
CA LYS A 62 -8.75 5.37 4.95
C LYS A 62 -8.08 3.99 4.97
N VAL A 63 -6.84 3.95 4.49
CA VAL A 63 -6.05 2.74 4.50
C VAL A 63 -5.83 2.31 5.95
N THR A 64 -6.08 1.03 6.25
CA THR A 64 -5.82 0.41 7.55
C THR A 64 -4.88 -0.77 7.40
N GLY A 65 -4.22 -1.17 8.48
CA GLY A 65 -3.33 -2.34 8.49
C GLY A 65 -2.00 -2.16 7.76
N VAL A 66 -1.70 -0.97 7.24
CA VAL A 66 -0.42 -0.66 6.58
C VAL A 66 0.38 0.32 7.41
N THR A 67 1.60 -0.06 7.79
CA THR A 67 2.55 0.81 8.50
C THR A 67 3.89 0.86 7.78
N ALA A 68 4.50 2.04 7.72
CA ALA A 68 5.81 2.24 7.10
C ALA A 68 6.80 2.79 8.14
N LYS A 69 8.04 2.30 8.09
CA LYS A 69 9.12 2.76 8.95
C LYS A 69 9.76 4.03 8.38
N GLU A 70 9.76 5.10 9.18
CA GLU A 70 10.35 6.38 8.84
C GLU A 70 10.96 7.03 10.08
N LEU A 71 12.20 7.54 9.97
CA LEU A 71 12.96 8.14 11.09
C LEU A 71 12.93 7.27 12.36
N LEU A 72 13.07 5.95 12.19
CA LEU A 72 13.00 4.92 13.25
C LEU A 72 11.62 4.68 13.87
N LEU A 73 10.59 5.45 13.51
CA LEU A 73 9.21 5.28 13.97
C LEU A 73 8.34 4.59 12.92
N TRP A 74 7.31 3.87 13.40
CA TRP A 74 6.28 3.30 12.55
C TRP A 74 5.16 4.31 12.34
N HIS A 75 4.80 4.54 11.09
CA HIS A 75 3.74 5.46 10.71
C HIS A 75 2.63 4.71 9.97
N CYS A 76 1.38 4.87 10.41
CA CYS A 76 0.23 4.33 9.69
C CYS A 76 0.04 5.08 8.38
N VAL A 77 -0.01 4.36 7.27
CA VAL A 77 -0.37 4.92 5.96
C VAL A 77 -1.89 4.99 5.91
N VAL A 78 -2.43 6.18 5.60
CA VAL A 78 -3.88 6.44 5.60
C VAL A 78 -4.42 6.86 4.24
N GLU A 79 -3.56 7.41 3.37
CA GLU A 79 -3.88 7.68 1.97
C GLU A 79 -2.70 7.34 1.07
N ILE A 80 -3.01 6.87 -0.14
CA ILE A 80 -2.06 6.62 -1.23
C ILE A 80 -2.69 7.18 -2.49
N TYR A 81 -1.97 7.95 -3.30
CA TYR A 81 -2.48 8.42 -4.59
C TYR A 81 -1.37 8.59 -5.62
N LEU A 82 -1.73 8.49 -6.89
CA LEU A 82 -0.82 8.80 -7.99
C LEU A 82 -0.85 10.31 -8.27
N ASP A 83 0.33 10.88 -8.48
CA ASP A 83 0.44 12.25 -8.98
C ASP A 83 0.00 12.28 -10.46
N ASN A 84 -1.09 12.99 -10.74
CA ASN A 84 -1.64 13.21 -12.08
C ASN A 84 -0.95 14.44 -12.72
N PRO A 85 -0.59 14.43 -14.02
CA PRO A 85 -0.86 13.42 -15.05
C PRO A 85 0.22 12.39 -15.33
N SER A 86 1.39 12.50 -14.69
CA SER A 86 2.54 11.70 -15.08
C SER A 86 2.44 10.23 -14.63
N PHE A 87 1.65 9.91 -13.59
CA PHE A 87 1.61 8.56 -12.97
C PHE A 87 2.98 8.01 -12.53
N GLU A 88 4.02 8.84 -12.57
CA GLU A 88 5.40 8.49 -12.26
C GLU A 88 5.66 8.37 -10.76
N LYS A 89 4.79 8.97 -9.94
CA LYS A 89 4.98 9.08 -8.49
C LYS A 89 3.75 8.64 -7.74
N LEU A 90 3.98 7.86 -6.69
CA LEU A 90 3.01 7.54 -5.65
C LEU A 90 3.28 8.43 -4.44
N THR A 91 2.25 9.14 -3.99
CA THR A 91 2.28 9.93 -2.78
C THR A 91 1.54 9.22 -1.66
N PHE A 92 2.23 9.05 -0.54
CA PHE A 92 1.74 8.41 0.68
C PHE A 92 1.52 9.47 1.74
N LYS A 93 0.39 9.40 2.45
CA LYS A 93 0.13 10.22 3.63
C LYS A 93 0.00 9.36 4.87
N THR A 94 0.49 9.87 5.98
CA THR A 94 0.40 9.22 7.29
C THR A 94 -0.69 9.86 8.15
N GLY A 95 -1.16 9.12 9.15
CA GLY A 95 -2.14 9.63 10.13
C GLY A 95 -1.66 10.85 10.94
N MET A 96 -0.36 11.14 10.91
CA MET A 96 0.26 12.30 11.56
C MET A 96 0.39 13.52 10.63
N GLY A 97 -0.16 13.45 9.41
CA GLY A 97 -0.10 14.54 8.44
C GLY A 97 1.22 14.64 7.67
N LEU A 98 2.13 13.68 7.83
CA LEU A 98 3.33 13.60 6.99
C LEU A 98 2.95 13.07 5.60
N SER A 99 3.61 13.60 4.57
CA SER A 99 3.42 13.15 3.19
C SER A 99 4.76 12.91 2.50
N ARG A 100 4.84 11.86 1.68
CA ARG A 100 6.03 11.54 0.91
C ARG A 100 5.68 11.00 -0.47
N SER A 101 6.31 11.56 -1.50
CA SER A 101 6.19 11.10 -2.88
C SER A 101 7.43 10.28 -3.27
N LEU A 102 7.20 9.13 -3.88
CA LEU A 102 8.23 8.18 -4.31
C LEU A 102 7.94 7.72 -5.74
N PRO A 103 8.96 7.36 -6.54
CA PRO A 103 8.74 6.82 -7.88
C PRO A 103 7.84 5.58 -7.84
N ALA A 104 6.84 5.49 -8.72
CA ALA A 104 5.96 4.34 -8.80
C ALA A 104 6.73 3.04 -9.11
N SER A 105 7.79 3.15 -9.93
CA SER A 105 8.71 2.06 -10.25
C SER A 105 9.44 1.46 -9.04
N ALA A 106 9.51 2.18 -7.92
CA ALA A 106 10.11 1.66 -6.69
C ALA A 106 9.26 0.58 -5.99
N PHE A 107 8.01 0.39 -6.44
CA PHE A 107 7.04 -0.56 -5.89
C PHE A 107 6.71 -1.69 -6.87
N GLU A 108 7.40 -1.76 -8.02
CA GLU A 108 7.33 -2.88 -8.94
C GLU A 108 8.03 -4.12 -8.35
N LEU A 109 7.59 -5.32 -8.74
CA LEU A 109 8.16 -6.58 -8.27
C LEU A 109 9.64 -6.69 -8.68
N GLU A 110 10.51 -7.06 -7.73
CA GLU A 110 11.86 -7.50 -8.08
C GLU A 110 11.77 -8.86 -8.78
N HIS A 111 12.07 -8.90 -10.09
CA HIS A 111 12.16 -10.14 -10.87
C HIS A 111 13.40 -10.96 -10.53
#